data_AF-A0A973M742-F1
#
_entry.id   AF-A0A973M742-F1
#
_cell.length_a   1.000
_cell.length_b   1.000
_cell.length_c   1.000
_cell.angle_alpha   90.00
_cell.angle_beta   90.00
_cell.angle_gamma   90.00
#
_symmetry.space_group_name_H-M   'P 1'
#
loop_
_entity.id
_entity.type
_entity.pdbx_description
1 polymer ?
#
loop_
_entity_poly.entity_id
_entity_poly.type
_entity_poly.pdbx_seq_one_letter_code
_entity_poly.pdbx_strand_id
1 'polypeptide(L)'
;MRTSLVLLPLSLCAAPALAQPFPPAPPPALQLPPELTDPATADRLTDAMQSLSQALLDMRVGNIKAAMEGRRATPAERRMTVRDFARRDEPEFDRHLHQQIAAARPKLQQGIRAMNQALPEVTEDLQRAEAAIGRALANMPDWNYPRR
;
A
#
# COMPACT_ATOMS: atom_id res chain seq x y z
N MET A 1 -43.46 11.20 -30.66
CA MET A 1 -42.35 12.16 -30.61
C MET A 1 -41.82 12.19 -29.17
N ARG A 2 -40.58 11.71 -28.99
CA ARG A 2 -39.82 11.64 -27.74
C ARG A 2 -39.04 12.95 -27.60
N THR A 3 -39.08 13.60 -26.45
CA THR A 3 -38.04 14.45 -25.82
C THR A 3 -38.71 15.49 -24.94
N SER A 4 -38.59 15.36 -23.62
CA SER A 4 -38.50 16.45 -22.63
C SER A 4 -38.64 15.85 -21.23
N LEU A 5 -37.65 15.06 -20.83
CA LEU A 5 -37.55 14.49 -19.49
C LEU A 5 -36.08 14.49 -19.05
N VAL A 6 -35.41 15.65 -19.14
CA VAL A 6 -34.06 15.84 -18.59
C VAL A 6 -33.89 17.31 -18.23
N LEU A 7 -34.27 17.73 -17.01
CA LEU A 7 -33.83 19.00 -16.42
C LEU A 7 -34.23 19.12 -14.93
N LEU A 8 -34.01 18.07 -14.12
CA LEU A 8 -34.43 18.12 -12.70
C LEU A 8 -33.60 17.28 -11.71
N PRO A 9 -32.25 17.27 -11.79
CA PRO A 9 -31.49 17.11 -10.55
C PRO A 9 -30.22 17.99 -10.49
N LEU A 10 -30.27 19.22 -10.99
CA LEU A 10 -29.14 20.18 -10.89
C LEU A 10 -29.24 21.11 -9.66
N SER A 11 -30.10 20.79 -8.69
CA SER A 11 -30.29 21.56 -7.44
C SER A 11 -29.54 20.99 -6.22
N LEU A 12 -28.58 20.08 -6.39
CA LEU A 12 -27.83 19.46 -5.29
C LEU A 12 -26.37 19.92 -5.14
N CYS A 13 -25.90 20.90 -5.93
CA CYS A 13 -24.53 21.42 -5.80
C CYS A 13 -24.39 22.68 -4.93
N ALA A 14 -25.36 22.97 -4.07
CA ALA A 14 -25.29 24.07 -3.11
C ALA A 14 -24.68 23.61 -1.77
N ALA A 15 -23.40 23.26 -1.75
CA ALA A 15 -22.59 23.29 -0.52
C ALA A 15 -21.08 23.31 -0.79
N PRO A 16 -20.46 24.49 -1.00
CA PRO A 16 -19.07 24.70 -0.66
C PRO A 16 -19.02 25.79 0.42
N ALA A 17 -19.38 25.47 1.65
CA ALA A 17 -19.42 26.46 2.74
C ALA A 17 -18.51 26.15 3.92
N LEU A 18 -17.76 25.04 3.92
CA LEU A 18 -16.78 24.75 4.99
C LEU A 18 -15.60 23.91 4.45
N ALA A 19 -14.73 24.52 3.66
CA ALA A 19 -13.37 24.03 3.46
C ALA A 19 -12.44 25.18 3.84
N GLN A 20 -11.99 25.14 5.10
CA GLN A 20 -11.09 26.13 5.67
C GLN A 20 -9.79 26.22 4.85
N PRO A 21 -9.24 27.43 4.63
CA PRO A 21 -7.89 27.58 4.12
C PRO A 21 -6.93 27.21 5.26
N PHE A 22 -6.66 25.92 5.41
CA PHE A 22 -5.45 25.48 6.11
C PHE A 22 -4.29 25.76 5.16
N PRO A 23 -3.28 26.56 5.54
CA PRO A 23 -2.09 26.70 4.70
C PRO A 23 -1.50 25.30 4.53
N PRO A 24 -1.27 24.80 3.30
CA PRO A 24 -0.58 23.54 3.13
C PRO A 24 0.80 23.70 3.77
N ALA A 25 1.03 22.97 4.86
CA ALA A 25 2.38 22.79 5.36
C ALA A 25 3.24 22.28 4.19
N PRO A 26 4.47 22.81 3.99
CA PRO A 26 5.36 22.27 2.98
C PRO A 26 5.46 20.75 3.21
N PRO A 27 5.27 19.91 2.17
CA PRO A 27 5.41 18.48 2.32
C PRO A 27 6.79 18.22 2.94
N PRO A 28 6.90 17.39 3.99
CA PRO A 28 8.20 17.07 4.55
C PRO A 28 9.06 16.50 3.42
N ALA A 29 10.20 17.15 3.15
CA ALA A 29 11.20 16.62 2.24
C ALA A 29 11.43 15.17 2.65
N LEU A 30 11.18 14.25 1.72
CA LEU A 30 11.14 12.81 1.97
C LEU A 30 12.57 12.33 2.26
N GLN A 31 13.04 12.54 3.49
CA GLN A 31 14.34 12.09 3.96
C GLN A 31 14.23 10.59 4.19
N LEU A 32 14.70 9.83 3.20
CA LEU A 32 14.80 8.38 3.30
C LEU A 32 15.77 8.03 4.43
N PRO A 33 15.35 7.20 5.40
CA PRO A 33 16.23 6.75 6.48
C PRO A 33 17.46 6.04 5.90
N PRO A 34 18.69 6.38 6.32
CA PRO A 34 19.92 5.73 5.83
C PRO A 34 19.92 4.22 6.05
N GLU A 35 19.13 3.73 7.01
CA GLU A 35 18.91 2.32 7.31
C GLU A 35 18.35 1.54 6.11
N LEU A 36 17.64 2.19 5.17
CA LEU A 36 17.15 1.53 3.95
C LEU A 36 18.27 1.15 2.98
N THR A 37 19.44 1.76 3.10
CA THR A 37 20.61 1.48 2.23
C THR A 37 21.55 0.41 2.78
N ASP A 38 21.36 0.00 4.04
CA ASP A 38 22.21 -1.01 4.69
C ASP A 38 21.88 -2.43 4.18
N PRO A 39 22.86 -3.21 3.68
CA PRO A 39 22.64 -4.62 3.34
C PRO A 39 22.11 -5.45 4.51
N ALA A 40 22.43 -5.12 5.77
CA ALA A 40 21.90 -5.82 6.93
C ALA A 40 20.37 -5.62 7.08
N THR A 41 19.82 -4.51 6.59
CA THR A 41 18.38 -4.26 6.56
C THR A 41 17.67 -5.19 5.58
N ALA A 42 18.30 -5.55 4.46
CA ALA A 42 17.74 -6.51 3.51
C ALA A 42 17.61 -7.92 4.12
N ASP A 43 18.57 -8.33 4.95
CA ASP A 43 18.51 -9.59 5.67
C ASP A 43 17.40 -9.57 6.72
N ARG A 44 17.31 -8.51 7.53
CA ARG A 44 16.22 -8.33 8.50
C ARG A 44 14.84 -8.31 7.84
N LEU A 45 14.72 -7.68 6.67
CA LEU A 45 13.48 -7.67 5.90
C LEU A 45 13.08 -9.07 5.43
N THR A 46 14.06 -9.85 4.98
CA THR A 46 13.81 -11.25 4.58
C THR A 46 13.31 -12.08 5.75
N ASP A 47 13.95 -11.95 6.92
CA ASP A 47 13.55 -12.66 8.13
C ASP A 47 12.16 -12.19 8.62
N ALA A 48 11.86 -10.89 8.49
CA ALA A 48 10.53 -10.34 8.79
C ALA A 48 9.45 -10.85 7.82
N MET A 49 9.78 -11.00 6.53
CA MET A 49 8.85 -11.59 5.56
C MET A 49 8.59 -13.07 5.87
N GLN A 50 9.60 -13.81 6.32
CA GLN A 50 9.44 -15.20 6.74
C GLN A 50 8.52 -15.30 7.98
N SER A 51 8.73 -14.45 8.99
CA SER A 51 7.88 -14.45 10.18
C SER A 51 6.45 -14.02 9.87
N LEU A 52 6.26 -13.03 9.00
CA LEU A 52 4.94 -12.62 8.51
C LEU A 52 4.24 -13.78 7.78
N SER A 53 4.97 -14.49 6.92
CA SER A 53 4.43 -15.65 6.20
C SER A 53 4.00 -16.75 7.17
N GLN A 54 4.79 -17.03 8.21
CA GLN A 54 4.41 -17.97 9.26
C GLN A 54 3.15 -17.53 10.01
N ALA A 55 3.06 -16.25 10.38
CA ALA A 55 1.88 -15.70 11.06
C ALA A 55 0.60 -15.81 10.20
N LEU A 56 0.70 -15.55 8.89
CA LEU A 56 -0.41 -15.74 7.95
C LEU A 56 -0.83 -17.21 7.84
N LEU A 57 0.12 -18.13 7.86
CA LEU A 57 -0.15 -19.56 7.85
C LEU A 57 -0.85 -20.03 9.13
N ASP A 58 -0.52 -19.45 10.28
CA ASP A 58 -1.16 -19.75 11.56
C ASP A 58 -2.55 -19.10 11.74
N MET A 59 -3.00 -18.30 10.76
CA MET A 59 -4.31 -17.67 10.80
C MET A 59 -5.42 -18.73 10.72
N ARG A 60 -6.37 -18.66 11.66
CA ARG A 60 -7.51 -19.58 11.72
C ARG A 60 -8.55 -19.22 10.66
N VAL A 61 -8.85 -20.16 9.77
CA VAL A 61 -9.78 -19.92 8.65
C VAL A 61 -10.97 -20.88 8.60
N GLY A 62 -11.02 -21.89 9.46
CA GLY A 62 -12.12 -22.86 9.41
C GLY A 62 -13.50 -22.28 9.71
N ASN A 63 -13.60 -21.19 10.49
CA ASN A 63 -14.86 -20.46 10.68
C ASN A 63 -15.34 -19.79 9.39
N ILE A 64 -14.41 -19.17 8.65
CA ILE A 64 -14.70 -18.47 7.41
C ILE A 64 -15.17 -19.48 6.36
N LYS A 65 -14.47 -20.62 6.25
CA LYS A 65 -14.87 -21.71 5.35
C LYS A 65 -16.27 -22.23 5.64
N ALA A 66 -16.57 -22.57 6.90
CA ALA A 66 -17.89 -23.10 7.25
C ALA A 66 -19.01 -22.08 6.96
N ALA A 67 -18.75 -20.79 7.23
CA ALA A 67 -19.69 -19.72 6.91
C ALA A 67 -19.95 -19.59 5.40
N MET A 68 -18.91 -19.71 4.56
CA MET A 68 -19.07 -19.75 3.10
C MET A 68 -19.90 -20.96 2.63
N GLU A 69 -19.80 -22.09 3.33
CA GLU A 69 -20.61 -23.28 3.09
C GLU A 69 -22.03 -23.18 3.69
N GLY A 70 -22.41 -22.04 4.28
CA GLY A 70 -23.73 -21.81 4.87
C GLY A 70 -24.00 -22.61 6.16
N ARG A 71 -22.95 -23.13 6.81
CA ARG A 71 -23.05 -23.96 8.02
C ARG A 71 -22.21 -23.41 9.17
N ARG A 72 -22.43 -23.94 10.37
CA ARG A 72 -21.57 -23.64 11.52
C ARG A 72 -20.32 -24.51 11.49
N ALA A 73 -19.17 -23.91 11.80
CA ALA A 73 -17.92 -24.64 11.95
C ALA A 73 -18.01 -25.63 13.11
N THR A 74 -17.58 -26.86 12.86
CA THR A 74 -17.40 -27.89 13.88
C THR A 74 -16.25 -27.52 14.83
N PRO A 75 -16.19 -28.08 16.06
CA PRO A 75 -15.09 -27.81 16.99
C PRO A 75 -13.70 -28.08 16.43
N ALA A 76 -13.57 -29.08 15.54
CA ALA A 76 -12.32 -29.39 14.85
C ALA A 76 -11.94 -28.29 13.84
N GLU A 77 -12.89 -27.86 13.01
CA GLU A 77 -12.66 -26.83 11.98
C GLU A 77 -12.31 -25.47 12.58
N ARG A 78 -12.87 -25.11 13.73
CA ARG A 78 -12.55 -23.84 14.42
C ARG A 78 -11.07 -23.67 14.73
N ARG A 79 -10.32 -24.78 14.82
CA ARG A 79 -8.88 -24.79 15.09
C ARG A 79 -8.05 -24.87 13.81
N MET A 80 -8.66 -25.10 12.65
CA MET A 80 -7.93 -25.21 11.39
C MET A 80 -7.37 -23.87 10.95
N THR A 81 -6.09 -23.91 10.62
CA THR A 81 -5.30 -22.79 10.14
C THR A 81 -5.11 -22.86 8.63
N VAL A 82 -4.65 -21.76 8.01
CA VAL A 82 -4.26 -21.75 6.59
C VAL A 82 -3.19 -22.81 6.33
N ARG A 83 -2.24 -23.01 7.26
CA ARG A 83 -1.21 -24.05 7.20
C ARG A 83 -1.82 -25.43 7.09
N ASP A 84 -2.84 -25.74 7.89
CA ASP A 84 -3.50 -27.05 7.86
C ASP A 84 -4.22 -27.30 6.54
N PHE A 85 -4.75 -26.24 5.91
CA PHE A 85 -5.31 -26.34 4.57
C PHE A 85 -4.23 -26.59 3.52
N ALA A 86 -3.14 -25.83 3.53
CA ALA A 86 -2.04 -26.00 2.59
C ALA A 86 -1.40 -27.40 2.71
N ARG A 87 -1.19 -27.89 3.94
CA ARG A 87 -0.65 -29.24 4.22
C ARG A 87 -1.54 -30.39 3.75
N ARG A 88 -2.86 -30.15 3.67
CA ARG A 88 -3.80 -31.17 3.21
C ARG A 88 -3.58 -31.50 1.74
N ASP A 89 -3.29 -30.48 0.93
CA ASP A 89 -3.01 -30.64 -0.50
C ASP A 89 -1.54 -30.98 -0.76
N GLU A 90 -0.63 -30.48 0.10
CA GLU A 90 0.81 -30.69 -0.02
C GLU A 90 1.46 -31.02 1.35
N PRO A 91 1.72 -32.30 1.66
CA PRO A 91 2.22 -32.70 2.99
C PRO A 91 3.55 -32.04 3.40
N GLU A 92 4.39 -31.69 2.42
CA GLU A 92 5.70 -31.06 2.61
C GLU A 92 5.68 -29.54 2.40
N PHE A 93 4.48 -28.93 2.44
CA PHE A 93 4.26 -27.50 2.16
C PHE A 93 5.22 -26.58 2.91
N ASP A 94 5.41 -26.78 4.22
CA ASP A 94 6.32 -25.89 4.98
C ASP A 94 7.76 -26.00 4.50
N ARG A 95 8.23 -27.21 4.17
CA ARG A 95 9.59 -27.41 3.69
C ARG A 95 9.77 -26.74 2.34
N HIS A 96 8.82 -26.90 1.43
CA HIS A 96 8.84 -26.25 0.13
C HIS A 96 8.75 -24.73 0.24
N LEU A 97 7.90 -24.19 1.11
CA LEU A 97 7.81 -22.75 1.34
C LEU A 97 9.14 -22.19 1.86
N HIS A 98 9.76 -22.85 2.85
CA HIS A 98 11.06 -22.44 3.37
C HIS A 98 12.14 -22.47 2.27
N GLN A 99 12.15 -23.51 1.43
CA GLN A 99 13.07 -23.61 0.31
C GLN A 99 12.83 -22.52 -0.74
N GLN A 100 11.58 -22.20 -1.06
CA GLN A 100 11.23 -21.14 -2.01
C GLN A 100 11.67 -19.76 -1.50
N ILE A 101 11.43 -19.45 -0.23
CA ILE A 101 11.88 -18.20 0.40
C ILE A 101 13.42 -18.13 0.37
N ALA A 102 14.10 -19.21 0.76
CA ALA A 102 15.56 -19.27 0.73
C ALA A 102 16.11 -19.08 -0.70
N ALA A 103 15.47 -19.70 -1.70
CA ALA A 103 15.85 -19.57 -3.11
C ALA A 103 15.54 -18.17 -3.67
N ALA A 104 14.53 -17.47 -3.14
CA ALA A 104 14.18 -16.11 -3.54
C ALA A 104 15.09 -15.04 -2.90
N ARG A 105 15.76 -15.35 -1.77
CA ARG A 105 16.59 -14.41 -1.02
C ARG A 105 17.61 -13.64 -1.88
N PRO A 106 18.38 -14.27 -2.80
CA PRO A 106 19.33 -13.53 -3.64
C PRO A 106 18.64 -12.54 -4.58
N LYS A 107 17.47 -12.91 -5.15
CA LYS A 107 16.70 -12.04 -6.04
C LYS A 107 16.10 -10.86 -5.28
N LEU A 108 15.61 -11.09 -4.06
CA LEU A 108 15.13 -10.02 -3.18
C LEU A 108 16.26 -9.06 -2.83
N GLN A 109 17.43 -9.57 -2.43
CA GLN A 109 18.61 -8.74 -2.16
C GLN A 109 19.05 -7.93 -3.39
N GLN A 110 19.04 -8.53 -4.58
CA GLN A 110 19.33 -7.82 -5.83
C GLN A 110 18.29 -6.72 -6.12
N GLY A 111 17.00 -7.01 -5.94
CA GLY A 111 15.93 -6.03 -6.13
C GLY A 111 16.05 -4.84 -5.17
N ILE A 112 16.33 -5.11 -3.89
CA ILE A 112 16.56 -4.05 -2.89
C ILE A 112 17.79 -3.21 -3.25
N ARG A 113 18.90 -3.84 -3.67
CA ARG A 113 20.09 -3.11 -4.11
C ARG A 113 19.80 -2.22 -5.32
N ALA A 114 19.08 -2.75 -6.33
CA ALA A 114 18.71 -1.99 -7.51
C ALA A 114 17.79 -0.81 -7.15
N MET A 115 16.81 -1.05 -6.28
CA MET A 115 15.95 0.01 -5.75
C MET A 115 16.78 1.09 -5.04
N ASN A 116 17.70 0.70 -4.15
CA ASN A 116 18.58 1.62 -3.43
C ASN A 116 19.50 2.43 -4.35
N GLN A 117 19.93 1.84 -5.47
CA GLN A 117 20.71 2.54 -6.49
C GLN A 117 19.86 3.56 -7.26
N ALA A 118 18.57 3.29 -7.46
CA ALA A 118 17.63 4.18 -8.13
C ALA A 118 17.04 5.25 -7.20
N LEU A 119 17.05 5.05 -5.88
CA LEU A 119 16.49 5.99 -4.91
C LEU A 119 17.01 7.43 -5.07
N PRO A 120 18.32 7.70 -5.24
CA PRO A 120 18.83 9.06 -5.40
C PRO A 120 18.24 9.79 -6.61
N GLU A 121 18.14 9.11 -7.76
CA GLU A 121 17.57 9.68 -8.99
C GLU A 121 16.09 10.03 -8.79
N VAL A 122 15.32 9.12 -8.20
CA VAL A 122 13.91 9.36 -7.86
C VAL A 122 13.77 10.54 -6.90
N THR A 123 14.62 10.65 -5.88
CA THR A 123 14.57 11.80 -4.96
C THR A 123 14.91 13.12 -5.64
N GLU A 124 15.86 13.13 -6.57
CA GLU A 124 16.21 14.33 -7.32
C GLU A 124 15.05 14.76 -8.22
N ASP A 125 14.43 13.82 -8.94
CA ASP A 125 13.27 14.09 -9.78
C ASP A 125 12.08 14.65 -8.98
N LEU A 126 11.83 14.08 -7.78
CA LEU A 126 10.80 14.59 -6.87
C LEU A 126 11.10 16.02 -6.41
N GLN A 127 12.35 16.33 -6.06
CA GLN A 127 12.76 17.69 -5.68
C GLN A 127 12.61 18.68 -6.84
N ARG A 128 12.96 18.28 -8.08
CA ARG A 128 12.76 19.12 -9.26
C ARG A 128 11.28 19.38 -9.53
N ALA A 129 10.42 18.37 -9.35
CA ALA A 129 8.98 18.50 -9.48
C ALA A 129 8.41 19.47 -8.42
N GLU A 130 8.83 19.35 -7.16
CA GLU A 130 8.45 20.26 -6.09
C GLU A 130 8.83 21.72 -6.41
N ALA A 131 10.06 21.94 -6.90
CA ALA A 131 10.51 23.27 -7.30
C ALA A 131 9.73 23.83 -8.52
N ALA A 132 9.33 22.97 -9.46
CA ALA A 132 8.48 23.37 -10.58
C ALA A 132 7.08 23.79 -10.12
N ILE A 133 6.47 23.01 -9.21
CA ILE A 133 5.18 23.34 -8.60
C ILE A 133 5.28 24.65 -7.80
N GLY A 134 6.33 24.82 -6.99
CA GLY A 134 6.57 26.03 -6.23
C GLY A 134 6.67 27.28 -7.11
N ARG A 135 7.36 27.20 -8.26
CA ARG A 135 7.41 28.29 -9.25
C ARG A 135 6.06 28.56 -9.91
N ALA A 136 5.28 27.53 -10.21
CA ALA A 136 3.94 27.69 -10.78
C ALA A 136 2.97 28.35 -9.79
N LEU A 137 3.05 27.98 -8.50
CA LEU A 137 2.29 28.62 -7.43
C LEU A 137 2.72 30.08 -7.22
N ALA A 138 4.02 30.37 -7.22
CA ALA A 138 4.56 31.72 -7.04
C ALA A 138 4.23 32.67 -8.20
N ASN A 139 4.05 32.15 -9.42
CA ASN A 139 3.70 32.92 -10.61
C ASN A 139 2.19 32.98 -10.88
N MET A 140 1.35 32.42 -10.00
CA MET A 140 -0.09 32.58 -10.15
C MET A 140 -0.50 34.02 -9.82
N PRO A 141 -1.33 34.66 -10.66
CA PRO A 141 -1.80 36.02 -10.38
C PRO A 141 -2.58 36.03 -9.08
N ASP A 142 -2.24 36.98 -8.21
CA ASP A 142 -2.95 37.20 -6.95
C ASP A 142 -4.36 37.73 -7.29
N TRP A 143 -5.36 36.87 -7.13
CA TRP A 143 -6.76 37.19 -7.44
C TRP A 143 -7.35 38.26 -6.50
N ASN A 144 -6.59 38.70 -5.50
CA ASN A 144 -7.04 39.60 -4.45
C ASN A 144 -6.84 41.11 -4.74
N TYR A 145 -6.57 41.49 -5.99
CA TYR A 145 -6.54 42.91 -6.37
C TYR A 145 -7.96 43.52 -6.30
N PRO A 146 -8.19 44.60 -5.53
CA PRO A 146 -9.46 45.30 -5.55
C PRO A 146 -9.67 45.94 -6.92
N ARG A 147 -10.72 45.50 -7.63
CA ARG A 147 -11.20 46.18 -8.84
C ARG A 147 -11.60 47.60 -8.46
N ARG A 148 -10.86 48.59 -8.96
CA ARG A 148 -11.28 49.99 -8.95
C ARG A 148 -12.18 50.26 -10.15
#